data_AF-A0A1Y3NC48-F1
#
_entry.id   AF-A0A1Y3NC48-F1
#
_cell.length_a   1.000
_cell.length_b   1.000
_cell.length_c   1.000
_cell.angle_alpha   90.00
_cell.angle_beta   90.00
_cell.angle_gamma   90.00
#
_symmetry.space_group_name_H-M   'P 1'
#
loop_
_entity.id
_entity.type
_entity.pdbx_description
1 polymer ?
#
loop_
_entity_poly.entity_id
_entity_poly.type
_entity_poly.pdbx_seq_one_letter_code
_entity_poly.pdbx_strand_id
1 'polypeptide(L)'
;KVGTTTRYWDCCKPSCSWPEKALVSQPVQQCKIDGITPITDYNAKSGCEGGESYMYLNQQPWAVSEVLSYGYAAASIEGLTEADWCCRCYALTFTEGPAKGKQLVVQVTNTGGDLGANHFDLQIPGGGVGIFNGCSTQFNTDTDGWGARYGGVGKRSDCD
;
A
#
# COMPACT_ATOMS: atom_id res chain seq x y z
N LYS A 1 18.31 -8.49 -5.33
CA LYS A 1 17.34 -9.61 -5.43
C LYS A 1 16.43 -9.35 -6.62
N VAL A 2 15.86 -10.39 -7.24
CA VAL A 2 14.77 -10.25 -8.21
C VAL A 2 13.46 -10.44 -7.46
N GLY A 3 12.42 -9.72 -7.87
CA GLY A 3 11.11 -9.77 -7.24
C GLY A 3 10.01 -9.46 -8.24
N THR A 4 8.77 -9.75 -7.85
CA THR A 4 7.58 -9.47 -8.65
C THR A 4 6.81 -8.32 -8.02
N THR A 5 6.10 -7.56 -8.83
CA THR A 5 5.24 -6.49 -8.36
C THR A 5 3.79 -6.69 -8.77
N THR A 6 2.87 -6.31 -7.88
CA THR A 6 1.46 -6.09 -8.19
C THR A 6 1.08 -4.65 -7.83
N ARG A 7 -0.21 -4.31 -7.89
CA ARG A 7 -0.75 -3.02 -7.48
C ARG A 7 -2.00 -3.25 -6.64
N TYR A 8 -2.21 -2.45 -5.61
CA TYR A 8 -3.41 -2.50 -4.77
C TYR A 8 -3.73 -1.15 -4.12
N TRP A 9 -4.97 -1.02 -3.67
CA TRP A 9 -5.41 -0.02 -2.71
C TRP A 9 -6.71 -0.50 -2.06
N ASP A 10 -6.60 -1.05 -0.85
CA ASP A 10 -7.73 -1.65 -0.11
C ASP A 10 -8.30 -0.76 0.99
N CYS A 11 -7.69 0.42 1.19
CA CYS A 11 -7.98 1.41 2.23
C CYS A 11 -7.75 0.93 3.67
N CYS A 12 -7.26 -0.29 3.89
CA CYS A 12 -7.05 -0.84 5.22
C CYS A 12 -5.96 -0.07 5.97
N LYS A 13 -6.05 -0.04 7.30
CA LYS A 13 -4.90 0.35 8.13
C LYS A 13 -3.69 -0.53 7.74
N PRO A 14 -2.53 0.06 7.36
CA PRO A 14 -1.34 -0.70 7.03
C PRO A 14 -0.85 -1.53 8.22
N SER A 15 -0.28 -2.72 8.00
CA SER A 15 0.20 -3.55 9.10
C SER A 15 1.34 -2.90 9.90
N CYS A 16 2.22 -2.11 9.27
CA CYS A 16 3.28 -1.35 9.96
C CYS A 16 2.77 -0.11 10.71
N SER A 17 1.46 0.17 10.70
CA SER A 17 0.83 1.19 11.56
C SER A 17 0.52 0.67 12.97
N TRP A 18 0.71 -0.63 13.21
CA TRP A 18 0.60 -1.18 14.56
C TRP A 18 1.90 -0.96 15.35
N PRO A 19 1.81 -0.64 16.66
CA PRO A 19 2.98 -0.62 17.54
C PRO A 19 3.73 -1.95 17.54
N GLU A 20 5.02 -1.91 17.89
CA GLU A 20 5.86 -3.09 18.13
C GLU A 20 6.11 -4.01 16.91
N LYS A 21 5.66 -3.62 15.72
CA LYS A 21 5.93 -4.36 14.48
C LYS A 21 7.38 -4.32 14.03
N ALA A 22 8.09 -3.23 14.33
CA ALA A 22 9.51 -3.06 14.07
C ALA A 22 10.10 -1.99 15.03
N LEU A 23 11.44 -1.94 15.11
CA LEU A 23 12.14 -0.88 15.84
C LEU A 23 12.18 0.40 14.99
N VAL A 24 11.20 1.27 15.21
CA VAL A 24 10.97 2.52 14.47
C VAL A 24 10.74 3.68 15.45
N SER A 25 10.93 4.92 14.98
CA SER A 25 10.64 6.12 15.79
C SER A 25 9.15 6.28 16.09
N GLN A 26 8.30 5.86 15.15
CA GLN A 26 6.85 5.76 15.28
C GLN A 26 6.31 4.79 14.21
N PRO A 27 5.17 4.12 14.46
CA PRO A 27 4.50 3.33 13.41
C PRO A 27 4.07 4.21 12.23
N VAL A 28 3.74 3.57 11.11
CA VAL A 28 3.24 4.29 9.93
C VAL A 28 1.96 5.05 10.28
N GLN A 29 1.88 6.32 9.91
CA GLN A 29 0.73 7.17 10.20
C GLN A 29 -0.54 6.67 9.48
N GLN A 30 -1.61 6.45 10.24
CA GLN A 30 -2.97 6.15 9.75
C GLN A 30 -3.85 7.41 9.77
N CYS A 31 -4.99 7.37 9.09
CA CYS A 31 -5.96 8.46 9.09
C CYS A 31 -7.37 8.01 9.49
N LYS A 32 -8.23 8.99 9.76
CA LYS A 32 -9.68 8.81 9.88
C LYS A 32 -10.31 8.50 8.51
N ILE A 33 -11.62 8.29 8.53
CA ILE A 33 -12.43 7.99 7.35
C ILE A 33 -12.28 9.00 6.20
N ASP A 34 -11.98 10.27 6.50
CA ASP A 34 -11.75 11.31 5.49
C ASP A 34 -10.45 11.13 4.68
N GLY A 35 -9.59 10.19 5.05
CA GLY A 35 -8.34 9.90 4.35
C GLY A 35 -7.18 10.85 4.67
N ILE A 36 -7.41 11.90 5.47
CA ILE A 36 -6.46 13.00 5.63
C ILE A 36 -6.26 13.48 7.07
N THR A 37 -7.19 13.20 7.99
CA THR A 37 -7.04 13.57 9.39
C THR A 37 -6.24 12.47 10.11
N PRO A 38 -5.05 12.78 10.67
CA PRO A 38 -4.22 11.78 11.33
C PRO A 38 -4.91 11.26 12.59
N ILE A 39 -4.77 9.96 12.83
CA ILE A 39 -5.08 9.35 14.13
C ILE A 39 -3.78 9.15 14.89
N THR A 40 -3.71 9.65 16.11
CA THR A 40 -2.53 9.50 16.99
C THR A 40 -2.57 8.23 17.84
N ASP A 41 -3.75 7.62 18.01
CA ASP A 41 -3.88 6.29 18.59
C ASP A 41 -3.50 5.20 17.58
N TYR A 42 -2.27 4.71 17.68
CA TYR A 42 -1.77 3.60 16.86
C TYR A 42 -2.43 2.25 17.18
N ASN A 43 -3.19 2.12 18.27
CA ASN A 43 -3.99 0.94 18.57
C ASN A 43 -5.41 0.99 17.98
N ALA A 44 -5.80 2.10 17.34
CA ALA A 44 -7.10 2.21 16.67
C ALA A 44 -7.29 1.09 15.64
N LYS A 45 -8.44 0.42 15.71
CA LYS A 45 -8.76 -0.73 14.88
C LYS A 45 -8.90 -0.35 13.40
N SER A 46 -8.49 -1.24 12.51
CA SER A 46 -8.60 -1.03 11.05
C SER A 46 -10.05 -0.90 10.62
N GLY A 47 -10.35 -0.01 9.67
CA GLY A 47 -11.65 0.07 8.99
C GLY A 47 -12.04 -1.24 8.31
N CYS A 48 -11.07 -2.02 7.83
CA CYS A 48 -11.29 -3.36 7.27
C CYS A 48 -11.74 -4.40 8.30
N GLU A 49 -11.68 -4.05 9.59
CA GLU A 49 -12.15 -4.87 10.71
C GLU A 49 -13.28 -4.18 11.48
N GLY A 50 -13.93 -3.16 10.88
CA GLY A 50 -15.01 -2.38 11.50
C GLY A 50 -14.54 -1.30 12.47
N GLY A 51 -13.28 -0.86 12.37
CA GLY A 51 -12.72 0.26 13.14
C GLY A 51 -12.76 1.61 12.42
N GLU A 52 -11.97 2.56 12.92
CA GLU A 52 -11.94 3.94 12.42
C GLU A 52 -10.62 4.34 11.72
N SER A 53 -9.66 3.41 11.65
CA SER A 53 -8.32 3.66 11.12
C SER A 53 -8.16 3.15 9.68
N TYR A 54 -7.74 4.03 8.78
CA TYR A 54 -7.59 3.77 7.35
C TYR A 54 -6.20 4.14 6.84
N MET A 55 -5.87 3.66 5.64
CA MET A 55 -4.67 4.08 4.91
C MET A 55 -4.71 5.57 4.59
N TYR A 56 -3.60 6.27 4.83
CA TYR A 56 -3.49 7.70 4.62
C TYR A 56 -3.39 8.04 3.14
N LEU A 57 -4.16 9.03 2.66
CA LEU A 57 -4.10 9.45 1.26
C LEU A 57 -2.76 10.09 0.84
N ASN A 58 -1.88 10.48 1.76
CA ASN A 58 -0.54 10.94 1.42
C ASN A 58 0.45 9.79 1.20
N GLN A 59 0.02 8.54 1.40
CA GLN A 59 0.78 7.32 1.09
C GLN A 59 0.54 6.84 -0.34
N GLN A 60 0.31 7.78 -1.25
CA GLN A 60 0.19 7.56 -2.69
C GLN A 60 1.55 7.72 -3.38
N PRO A 61 1.78 7.09 -4.55
CA PRO A 61 3.02 7.23 -5.29
C PRO A 61 3.03 8.53 -6.09
N TRP A 62 4.22 9.08 -6.34
CA TRP A 62 4.40 10.28 -7.16
C TRP A 62 5.68 10.22 -7.98
N ALA A 63 5.64 10.86 -9.15
CA ALA A 63 6.82 11.02 -9.99
C ALA A 63 7.69 12.19 -9.49
N VAL A 64 9.00 11.95 -9.43
CA VAL A 64 10.02 12.98 -9.18
C VAL A 64 10.60 13.48 -10.50
N SER A 65 10.75 12.55 -11.46
CA SER A 65 11.18 12.82 -12.82
C SER A 65 10.63 11.73 -13.75
N GLU A 66 10.97 11.79 -15.03
CA GLU A 66 10.60 10.76 -16.01
C GLU A 66 11.16 9.37 -15.68
N VAL A 67 12.22 9.27 -14.87
CA VAL A 67 12.92 8.00 -14.56
C VAL A 67 12.88 7.62 -13.09
N LEU A 68 12.40 8.51 -12.21
CA LEU A 68 12.35 8.28 -10.76
C LEU A 68 10.98 8.61 -10.20
N SER A 69 10.44 7.70 -9.40
CA SER A 69 9.24 7.91 -8.58
C SER A 69 9.50 7.49 -7.13
N TYR A 70 8.70 8.02 -6.22
CA TYR A 70 8.61 7.56 -4.84
C TYR A 70 7.21 6.99 -4.58
N GLY A 71 7.10 6.15 -3.56
CA GLY A 71 5.80 5.63 -3.14
C GLY A 71 5.90 4.67 -1.97
N TYR A 72 4.90 3.81 -1.88
CA TYR A 72 4.71 2.89 -0.76
C TYR A 72 4.30 1.51 -1.27
N ALA A 73 4.57 0.47 -0.49
CA ALA A 73 4.25 -0.90 -0.86
C ALA A 73 3.88 -1.76 0.35
N ALA A 74 3.10 -2.81 0.10
CA ALA A 74 3.17 -4.00 0.93
C ALA A 74 4.34 -4.88 0.44
N ALA A 75 4.96 -5.66 1.32
CA ALA A 75 6.02 -6.58 0.90
C ALA A 75 5.91 -7.96 1.57
N SER A 76 6.49 -8.95 0.88
CA SER A 76 6.84 -10.26 1.42
C SER A 76 8.22 -10.61 0.88
N ILE A 77 9.25 -10.56 1.74
CA ILE A 77 10.65 -10.71 1.33
C ILE A 77 11.22 -11.99 1.90
N GLU A 78 11.76 -12.83 1.02
CA GLU A 78 12.26 -14.14 1.41
C GLU A 78 13.40 -14.04 2.43
N GLY A 79 13.26 -14.82 3.51
CA GLY A 79 14.22 -14.87 4.62
C GLY A 79 14.15 -13.68 5.58
N LEU A 80 13.17 -12.79 5.40
CA LEU A 80 12.91 -11.65 6.28
C LEU A 80 11.53 -11.79 6.94
N THR A 81 11.32 -11.00 7.98
CA THR A 81 10.05 -10.87 8.69
C THR A 81 9.53 -9.45 8.62
N GLU A 82 8.31 -9.24 9.12
CA GLU A 82 7.71 -7.91 9.23
C GLU A 82 8.59 -6.91 10.01
N ALA A 83 9.29 -7.38 11.03
CA ALA A 83 10.24 -6.56 11.80
C ALA A 83 11.45 -6.09 10.96
N ASP A 84 11.81 -6.83 9.92
CA ASP A 84 12.94 -6.53 9.06
C ASP A 84 12.58 -5.52 7.96
N TRP A 85 11.35 -5.58 7.42
CA TRP A 85 10.93 -4.73 6.30
C TRP A 85 10.06 -3.54 6.70
N CYS A 86 9.34 -3.56 7.82
CA CYS A 86 8.47 -2.44 8.18
C CYS A 86 9.27 -1.12 8.25
N CYS A 87 8.74 -0.11 7.56
CA CYS A 87 9.32 1.22 7.41
C CYS A 87 10.68 1.28 6.68
N ARG A 88 11.18 0.16 6.12
CA ARG A 88 12.38 0.17 5.28
C ARG A 88 12.06 0.66 3.88
N CYS A 89 13.06 1.29 3.26
CA CYS A 89 12.97 1.74 1.89
C CYS A 89 13.76 0.82 0.95
N TYR A 90 13.19 0.56 -0.23
CA TYR A 90 13.82 -0.24 -1.28
C TYR A 90 13.76 0.52 -2.60
N ALA A 91 14.87 0.55 -3.32
CA ALA A 91 14.92 1.06 -4.69
C ALA A 91 14.61 -0.08 -5.66
N LEU A 92 13.45 -0.03 -6.29
CA LEU A 92 13.00 -1.01 -7.28
C LEU A 92 13.36 -0.50 -8.67
N THR A 93 14.15 -1.25 -9.42
CA THR A 93 14.40 -0.98 -10.84
C THR A 93 13.59 -1.97 -11.66
N PHE A 94 12.62 -1.49 -12.43
CA PHE A 94 11.78 -2.36 -13.24
C PHE A 94 12.58 -3.02 -14.37
N THR A 95 12.44 -4.33 -14.53
CA THR A 95 13.19 -5.13 -15.52
C THR A 95 12.37 -5.47 -16.77
N GLU A 96 11.04 -5.29 -16.70
CA GLU A 96 10.08 -5.60 -17.76
C GLU A 96 8.93 -4.58 -17.83
N GLY A 97 8.05 -4.75 -18.82
CA GLY A 97 6.90 -3.88 -19.03
C GLY A 97 7.26 -2.46 -19.51
N PRO A 98 6.27 -1.56 -19.60
CA PRO A 98 6.46 -0.20 -20.11
C PRO A 98 7.32 0.69 -19.20
N ALA A 99 7.50 0.31 -17.93
CA ALA A 99 8.33 1.03 -16.96
C ALA A 99 9.79 0.53 -16.91
N LYS A 100 10.19 -0.42 -17.76
CA LYS A 100 11.53 -1.01 -17.76
C LYS A 100 12.63 0.05 -17.74
N GLY A 101 13.57 -0.08 -16.81
CA GLY A 101 14.69 0.83 -16.60
C GLY A 101 14.38 2.04 -15.71
N LYS A 102 13.11 2.33 -15.42
CA LYS A 102 12.73 3.35 -14.43
C LYS A 102 12.89 2.80 -13.01
N GLN A 103 13.07 3.72 -12.06
CA GLN A 103 13.19 3.41 -10.65
C GLN A 103 11.97 3.92 -9.85
N LEU A 104 11.47 3.08 -8.95
CA LEU A 104 10.52 3.44 -7.92
C LEU A 104 11.13 3.13 -6.56
N VAL A 105 11.35 4.14 -5.73
CA VAL A 105 11.81 3.94 -4.35
C VAL A 105 10.58 3.90 -3.45
N VAL A 106 10.36 2.76 -2.78
CA VAL A 106 9.18 2.54 -1.93
C VAL A 106 9.57 2.44 -0.47
N GLN A 107 8.75 2.99 0.43
CA GLN A 107 8.73 2.56 1.83
C GLN A 107 7.74 1.41 2.00
N VAL A 108 8.15 0.34 2.68
CA VAL A 108 7.24 -0.76 3.03
C VAL A 108 6.42 -0.38 4.25
N THR A 109 5.10 -0.29 4.08
CA THR A 109 4.16 0.07 5.17
C THR A 109 3.19 -1.05 5.51
N ASN A 110 3.17 -2.13 4.75
CA ASN A 110 2.28 -3.25 4.96
C ASN A 110 2.98 -4.58 4.65
N THR A 111 2.41 -5.67 5.15
CA THR A 111 2.79 -7.04 4.79
C THR A 111 1.73 -7.62 3.88
N GLY A 112 2.12 -8.18 2.74
CA GLY A 112 1.19 -8.92 1.89
C GLY A 112 1.29 -10.42 2.20
N GLY A 113 0.34 -10.94 2.98
CA GLY A 113 0.37 -12.32 3.48
C GLY A 113 0.10 -13.41 2.42
N ASP A 114 -0.48 -13.03 1.29
CA ASP A 114 -0.74 -13.86 0.11
C ASP A 114 0.34 -13.76 -0.96
N LEU A 115 1.35 -12.92 -0.73
CA LEU A 115 2.38 -12.66 -1.72
C LEU A 115 3.46 -13.75 -1.72
N GLY A 116 3.96 -14.07 -2.91
CA GLY A 116 5.07 -14.98 -3.09
C GLY A 116 6.41 -14.42 -2.57
N ALA A 117 7.48 -15.19 -2.73
CA ALA A 117 8.82 -14.78 -2.33
C ALA A 117 9.29 -13.50 -3.07
N ASN A 118 9.78 -12.51 -2.32
CA ASN A 118 10.34 -11.25 -2.83
C ASN A 118 9.32 -10.43 -3.66
N HIS A 119 8.11 -10.28 -3.14
CA HIS A 119 7.02 -9.58 -3.81
C HIS A 119 6.78 -8.21 -3.18
N PHE A 120 6.58 -7.18 -4.02
CA PHE A 120 6.15 -5.84 -3.61
C PHE A 120 4.79 -5.50 -4.23
N ASP A 121 3.76 -5.35 -3.40
CA ASP A 121 2.45 -4.89 -3.85
C ASP A 121 2.37 -3.37 -3.75
N LEU A 122 2.40 -2.68 -4.89
CA LEU A 122 2.55 -1.23 -4.93
C LEU A 122 1.24 -0.54 -4.55
N GLN A 123 1.28 0.39 -3.60
CA GLN A 123 0.10 1.18 -3.22
C GLN A 123 -0.22 2.18 -4.33
N ILE A 124 -1.29 1.93 -5.06
CA ILE A 124 -1.76 2.76 -6.18
C ILE A 124 -3.29 2.83 -6.08
N PRO A 125 -3.90 3.99 -5.76
CA PRO A 125 -5.35 4.13 -5.74
C PRO A 125 -5.98 3.67 -7.05
N GLY A 126 -7.07 2.91 -6.94
CA GLY A 126 -7.67 2.26 -8.10
C GLY A 126 -6.89 1.05 -8.62
N GLY A 127 -5.86 0.56 -7.91
CA GLY A 127 -5.11 -0.66 -8.25
C GLY A 127 -5.86 -1.97 -7.98
N GLY A 128 -7.01 -1.89 -7.30
CA GLY A 128 -7.82 -3.04 -6.86
C GLY A 128 -7.72 -3.24 -5.35
N VAL A 129 -8.84 -3.60 -4.72
CA VAL A 129 -8.92 -3.78 -3.27
C VAL A 129 -8.38 -5.16 -2.84
N GLY A 130 -8.40 -6.14 -3.73
CA GLY A 130 -7.88 -7.48 -3.45
C GLY A 130 -8.72 -8.25 -2.42
N ILE A 131 -8.05 -8.85 -1.45
CA ILE A 131 -8.71 -9.72 -0.44
C ILE A 131 -9.67 -8.90 0.42
N PHE A 132 -9.21 -7.76 0.94
CA PHE A 132 -9.97 -6.88 1.82
C PHE A 132 -10.58 -5.71 1.04
N ASN A 133 -11.58 -5.05 1.61
CA ASN A 133 -12.19 -3.86 1.00
C ASN A 133 -12.66 -2.87 2.07
N GLY A 134 -11.69 -2.16 2.67
CA GLY A 134 -11.99 -1.02 3.53
C GLY A 134 -12.46 0.20 2.75
N CYS A 135 -12.28 0.23 1.43
CA CYS A 135 -12.73 1.35 0.60
C CYS A 135 -14.26 1.43 0.53
N SER A 136 -14.95 0.30 0.64
CA SER A 136 -16.41 0.26 0.77
C SER A 136 -16.91 1.02 2.00
N THR A 137 -16.19 0.98 3.12
CA THR A 137 -16.57 1.73 4.32
C THR A 137 -15.99 3.14 4.33
N GLN A 138 -14.78 3.34 3.79
CA GLN A 138 -14.12 4.65 3.79
C GLN A 138 -14.75 5.63 2.80
N PHE A 139 -14.99 5.17 1.57
CA PHE A 139 -15.38 5.99 0.42
C PHE A 139 -16.68 5.53 -0.24
N ASN A 140 -17.40 4.59 0.37
CA ASN A 140 -18.65 4.06 -0.16
C ASN A 140 -18.50 3.51 -1.60
N THR A 141 -17.40 2.81 -1.86
CA THR A 141 -17.17 2.13 -3.14
C THR A 141 -18.06 0.87 -3.26
N ASP A 142 -18.12 0.29 -4.46
CA ASP A 142 -18.75 -1.01 -4.68
C ASP A 142 -18.01 -2.14 -3.94
N THR A 143 -18.62 -3.34 -3.94
CA THR A 143 -18.09 -4.54 -3.29
C THR A 143 -16.70 -4.94 -3.78
N ASP A 144 -16.35 -4.59 -5.01
CA ASP A 144 -15.06 -4.87 -5.65
C ASP A 144 -14.13 -3.63 -5.73
N GLY A 145 -14.51 -2.50 -5.11
CA GLY A 145 -13.78 -1.25 -5.15
C GLY A 145 -14.23 -0.34 -6.30
N TRP A 146 -13.30 0.44 -6.88
CA TRP A 146 -13.57 1.34 -8.01
C TRP A 146 -13.57 0.65 -9.39
N GLY A 147 -13.27 -0.63 -9.45
CA GLY A 147 -13.10 -1.37 -10.70
C GLY A 147 -13.07 -2.87 -10.43
N ALA A 148 -12.22 -3.60 -11.14
CA ALA A 148 -12.04 -5.02 -10.87
C ALA A 148 -11.42 -5.24 -9.48
N ARG A 149 -11.92 -6.23 -8.73
CA ARG A 149 -11.42 -6.55 -7.38
C ARG A 149 -9.90 -6.69 -7.33
N TYR A 150 -9.33 -7.37 -8.32
CA TYR A 150 -7.89 -7.48 -8.53
C TYR A 150 -7.52 -6.74 -9.83
N GLY A 151 -6.64 -5.75 -9.73
CA GLY A 151 -6.17 -4.95 -10.86
C GLY A 151 -6.90 -3.62 -11.05
N GLY A 152 -8.08 -3.45 -10.44
CA GLY A 152 -8.77 -2.19 -10.26
C GLY A 152 -9.31 -1.55 -11.54
N VAL A 153 -9.14 -0.24 -11.68
CA VAL A 153 -9.66 0.53 -12.82
C VAL A 153 -8.94 0.15 -14.12
N GLY A 154 -9.64 0.25 -15.25
CA GLY A 154 -9.13 -0.20 -16.54
C GLY A 154 -8.47 0.88 -17.38
N LYS A 155 -8.81 2.15 -17.14
CA LYS A 155 -8.34 3.30 -17.92
C LYS A 155 -8.26 4.56 -17.06
N ARG A 156 -7.45 5.52 -17.51
CA ARG A 156 -7.19 6.77 -16.77
C ARG A 156 -8.45 7.62 -16.53
N SER A 157 -9.44 7.57 -17.41
CA SER A 157 -10.71 8.30 -17.22
C SER A 157 -11.59 7.72 -16.12
N ASP A 158 -11.28 6.53 -15.60
CA ASP A 158 -11.99 5.97 -14.44
C ASP A 158 -11.49 6.61 -13.13
N CYS A 159 -10.49 7.50 -13.18
CA CYS A 159 -10.01 8.28 -12.04
C CYS A 159 -10.76 9.61 -11.83
N ASP A 160 -11.64 10.00 -12.77
CA ASP A 160 -12.46 11.22 -12.71
C ASP A 160 -13.70 11.00 -11.83
#